data_AF-A0AAN8WS93-F1
#
_entry.id   AF-A0AAN8WS93-F1
#
_cell.length_a   1.000
_cell.length_b   1.000
_cell.length_c   1.000
_cell.angle_alpha   90.00
_cell.angle_beta   90.00
_cell.angle_gamma   90.00
#
_symmetry.space_group_name_H-M   'P 1'
#
loop_
_entity.id
_entity.type
_entity.pdbx_description
1 polymer ?
#
loop_
_entity_poly.entity_id
_entity_poly.type
_entity_poly.pdbx_seq_one_letter_code
_entity_poly.pdbx_strand_id
1 'polypeptide(L)'
;MVLKWEKTLQNCGNASPRTNDEQQLEAVISVTCEVYSFFKEIQNFYEAIFKNEAGISYLKISYVLLSVELAARIRPLLLRMYESPTKTKHKDDRKSPNKKARVDIKVMDEGTSAWQLYKKLECIVQEIGERLPEDIQEQSDITCYHKWFLGVIKKWQEQISRRASVLVSKEVGNDTFEVLKEGCKESTSFISVSAREVSFIFQIVKTTWLKLAWPCEVDGDVVENQLLDNLCNLGTHYAKLIVNKLHSEDVKETYNEAYFLPTEICIALNNIEYVKKQIRSLPELLQLHEEADLQKRSRIIERHVTNMESFCSHLIDSSIIKMKPNLTQAVITSCEIGNDLPLLSEVLDGELCHLKQYLDKASLQRVLFEIWKCLVLIFQELVNSKCEKQKPEYFNGVYKVLESTWHFFTPLDLSGLDPQLAYTSDYDILKNYLADLKLETPHLIAKYYRKRYDEQQRRDTFSVGDLIVHVFFTRTDKLHVEVVMARNISESGNVKSFRNPLVGKDSGLKQPDTYVQVRLVPQDWFPNVVYKTKIVKKNISPVYGETFELNISAKDHGAKVGLLHFVLKTSQILHGDGILGEVVLPLDTVICVDLAGAAKTSNSYLSVNTPKHES
;
A
#
# COMPACT_ATOMS: atom_id res chain seq x y z
N MET A 1 12.82 27.69 63.58
CA MET A 1 12.08 27.49 62.32
C MET A 1 11.76 26.01 62.10
N VAL A 2 12.76 25.12 62.12
CA VAL A 2 12.60 23.65 62.03
C VAL A 2 11.55 23.08 63.02
N LEU A 3 11.61 23.43 64.31
CA LEU A 3 10.60 23.03 65.31
C LEU A 3 9.17 23.53 65.02
N LYS A 4 9.02 24.64 64.28
CA LYS A 4 7.73 25.17 63.84
C LYS A 4 7.20 24.33 62.67
N TRP A 5 8.08 23.97 61.72
CA TRP A 5 7.74 23.08 60.60
C TRP A 5 7.36 21.68 61.08
N GLU A 6 8.08 21.12 62.06
CA GLU A 6 7.74 19.84 62.67
C GLU A 6 6.36 19.85 63.34
N LYS A 7 6.02 20.93 64.04
CA LYS A 7 4.68 21.11 64.63
C LYS A 7 3.58 21.24 63.56
N THR A 8 3.83 21.97 62.48
CA THR A 8 2.88 22.09 61.36
C THR A 8 2.61 20.73 60.71
N LEU A 9 3.63 19.87 60.57
CA LEU A 9 3.50 18.53 60.01
C LEU A 9 2.86 17.52 60.97
N GLN A 10 3.09 17.65 62.29
CA GLN A 10 2.52 16.76 63.31
C GLN A 10 1.05 17.05 63.64
N ASN A 11 0.59 18.31 63.50
CA ASN A 11 -0.78 18.70 63.85
C ASN A 11 -1.85 18.28 62.82
N CYS A 12 -1.44 17.81 61.63
CA CYS A 12 -2.33 17.28 60.58
C CYS A 12 -2.50 15.76 60.75
N GLY A 13 -3.37 15.31 61.67
CA GLY A 13 -3.47 13.87 62.00
C GLY A 13 -4.78 13.32 62.58
N ASN A 14 -5.83 14.12 62.80
CA ASN A 14 -7.02 13.68 63.56
C ASN A 14 -8.25 13.28 62.72
N ALA A 15 -8.13 13.10 61.40
CA ALA A 15 -9.23 12.75 60.50
C ALA A 15 -9.00 11.44 59.72
N SER A 16 -10.01 10.98 58.96
CA SER A 16 -9.96 9.72 58.18
C SER A 16 -8.70 9.62 57.31
N PRO A 17 -8.16 8.42 57.02
CA PRO A 17 -6.84 8.26 56.38
C PRO A 17 -6.69 9.00 55.04
N ARG A 18 -7.75 9.08 54.21
CA ARG A 18 -7.70 9.86 52.95
C ARG A 18 -7.78 11.37 53.15
N THR A 19 -8.50 11.82 54.16
CA THR A 19 -8.60 13.24 54.53
C THR A 19 -7.30 13.71 55.18
N ASN A 20 -6.62 12.79 55.86
CA ASN A 20 -5.32 12.98 56.49
C ASN A 20 -4.21 13.16 55.43
N ASP A 21 -4.19 12.32 54.39
CA ASP A 21 -3.14 12.38 53.35
C ASP A 21 -3.16 13.70 52.53
N GLU A 22 -4.34 14.21 52.16
CA GLU A 22 -4.44 15.49 51.42
C GLU A 22 -4.07 16.69 52.31
N GLN A 23 -4.50 16.69 53.57
CA GLN A 23 -4.12 17.72 54.55
C GLN A 23 -2.61 17.70 54.83
N GLN A 24 -2.00 16.50 54.86
CA GLN A 24 -0.55 16.35 54.97
C GLN A 24 0.15 16.87 53.72
N LEU A 25 -0.40 16.65 52.52
CA LEU A 25 0.16 17.17 51.27
C LEU A 25 0.09 18.72 51.23
N GLU A 26 -1.03 19.32 51.64
CA GLU A 26 -1.16 20.79 51.80
C GLU A 26 -0.16 21.37 52.82
N ALA A 27 0.02 20.69 53.96
CA ALA A 27 1.00 21.10 54.97
C ALA A 27 2.44 21.03 54.41
N VAL A 28 2.77 19.97 53.66
CA VAL A 28 4.06 19.80 53.00
C VAL A 28 4.30 20.89 51.95
N ILE A 29 3.28 21.26 51.17
CA ILE A 29 3.36 22.38 50.21
C ILE A 29 3.66 23.68 50.93
N SER A 30 2.95 23.97 52.02
CA SER A 30 3.16 25.17 52.83
C SER A 30 4.59 25.25 53.37
N VAL A 31 5.11 24.14 53.93
CA VAL A 31 6.50 24.06 54.42
C VAL A 31 7.49 24.24 53.27
N THR A 32 7.25 23.61 52.11
CA THR A 32 8.12 23.74 50.93
C THR A 32 8.15 25.20 50.43
N CYS A 33 7.01 25.90 50.47
CA CYS A 33 6.93 27.33 50.16
C CYS A 33 7.73 28.20 51.15
N GLU A 34 7.61 27.93 52.46
CA GLU A 34 8.40 28.64 53.48
C GLU A 34 9.90 28.40 53.30
N VAL A 35 10.32 27.15 53.01
CA VAL A 35 11.72 26.81 52.74
C VAL A 35 12.24 27.53 51.50
N TYR A 36 11.47 27.57 50.41
CA TYR A 36 11.85 28.32 49.21
C TYR A 36 12.03 29.82 49.50
N SER A 37 11.10 30.44 50.23
CA SER A 37 11.22 31.86 50.63
C SER A 37 12.45 32.09 51.51
N PHE A 38 12.72 31.18 52.44
CA PHE A 38 13.90 31.25 53.30
C PHE A 38 15.21 31.15 52.50
N PHE A 39 15.28 30.28 51.49
CA PHE A 39 16.45 30.24 50.60
C PHE A 39 16.66 31.56 49.84
N LYS A 40 15.59 32.21 49.39
CA LYS A 40 15.69 33.55 48.76
C LYS A 40 16.20 34.60 49.74
N GLU A 41 15.76 34.58 50.98
CA GLU A 41 16.28 35.46 52.03
C GLU A 41 17.78 35.19 52.30
N ILE A 42 18.19 33.92 52.33
CA ILE A 42 19.61 33.56 52.48
C ILE A 42 20.42 34.11 51.32
N GLN A 43 19.99 33.87 50.08
CA GLN A 43 20.69 34.31 48.89
C GLN A 43 20.82 35.84 48.81
N ASN A 44 19.79 36.58 49.20
CA ASN A 44 19.75 38.03 49.05
C ASN A 44 20.42 38.80 50.20
N PHE A 45 20.41 38.25 51.41
CA PHE A 45 20.84 38.97 52.61
C PHE A 45 21.91 38.22 53.40
N TYR A 46 21.63 36.99 53.83
CA TYR A 46 22.49 36.31 54.80
C TYR A 46 23.80 35.80 54.21
N GLU A 47 23.83 35.36 52.95
CA GLU A 47 25.03 34.79 52.33
C GLU A 47 26.21 35.78 52.36
N ALA A 48 25.96 37.07 52.09
CA ALA A 48 27.00 38.10 52.13
C ALA A 48 27.55 38.30 53.55
N ILE A 49 26.68 38.31 54.56
CA ILE A 49 27.05 38.51 55.97
C ILE A 49 27.91 37.35 56.45
N PHE A 50 27.44 36.11 56.29
CA PHE A 50 28.15 34.93 56.77
C PHE A 50 29.46 34.68 56.01
N LYS A 51 29.51 35.00 54.72
CA LYS A 51 30.74 34.91 53.94
C LYS A 51 31.79 35.92 54.42
N ASN A 52 31.39 37.13 54.78
CA ASN A 52 32.30 38.19 55.23
C ASN A 52 32.74 38.01 56.69
N GLU A 53 31.83 37.66 57.60
CA GLU A 53 32.10 37.60 59.04
C GLU A 53 32.66 36.24 59.49
N ALA A 54 32.24 35.14 58.84
CA ALA A 54 32.58 33.77 59.28
C ALA A 54 33.34 32.95 58.21
N GLY A 55 33.48 33.46 56.98
CA GLY A 55 34.14 32.73 55.88
C GLY A 55 33.36 31.50 55.41
N ILE A 56 32.08 31.37 55.77
CA ILE A 56 31.24 30.19 55.50
C ILE A 56 30.20 30.54 54.42
N SER A 57 29.96 29.62 53.48
CA SER A 57 28.84 29.73 52.55
C SER A 57 27.58 29.17 53.19
N TYR A 58 26.77 30.07 53.76
CA TYR A 58 25.58 29.73 54.52
C TYR A 58 24.49 29.10 53.63
N LEU A 59 24.40 29.55 52.38
CA LEU A 59 23.49 29.01 51.37
C LEU A 59 23.78 27.54 51.08
N LYS A 60 25.05 27.15 50.90
CA LYS A 60 25.43 25.75 50.63
C LYS A 60 25.00 24.82 51.77
N ILE A 61 25.31 25.20 53.01
CA ILE A 61 24.99 24.39 54.20
C ILE A 61 23.47 24.28 54.38
N SER A 62 22.78 25.41 54.25
CA SER A 62 21.33 25.45 54.41
C SER A 62 20.62 24.68 53.30
N TYR A 63 21.14 24.72 52.07
CA TYR A 63 20.60 23.98 50.93
C TYR A 63 20.61 22.48 51.20
N VAL A 64 21.77 21.92 51.51
CA VAL A 64 21.92 20.47 51.81
C VAL A 64 21.06 20.04 52.99
N LEU A 65 21.08 20.80 54.09
CA LEU A 65 20.33 20.44 55.30
C LEU A 65 18.81 20.41 55.03
N LEU A 66 18.28 21.46 54.41
CA LEU A 66 16.85 21.57 54.18
C LEU A 66 16.37 20.69 53.02
N SER A 67 17.19 20.44 52.01
CA SER A 67 16.85 19.53 50.91
C SER A 67 16.69 18.09 51.40
N VAL A 68 17.58 17.62 52.29
CA VAL A 68 17.51 16.27 52.87
C VAL A 68 16.27 16.12 53.76
N GLU A 69 15.97 17.11 54.60
CA GLU A 69 14.77 17.09 55.45
C GLU A 69 13.48 17.14 54.62
N LEU A 70 13.43 17.95 53.56
CA LEU A 70 12.29 17.96 52.63
C LEU A 70 12.12 16.60 51.96
N ALA A 71 13.20 16.01 51.44
CA ALA A 71 13.19 14.71 50.78
C ALA A 71 12.66 13.59 51.71
N ALA A 72 13.14 13.56 52.96
CA ALA A 72 12.76 12.58 53.98
C ALA A 72 11.26 12.63 54.35
N ARG A 73 10.57 13.75 54.08
CA ARG A 73 9.14 13.92 54.35
C ARG A 73 8.27 13.74 53.11
N ILE A 74 8.70 14.30 51.98
CA ILE A 74 7.94 14.28 50.72
C ILE A 74 7.90 12.87 50.12
N ARG A 75 9.07 12.22 50.01
CA ARG A 75 9.17 10.94 49.31
C ARG A 75 8.30 9.85 49.94
N PRO A 76 8.32 9.57 51.27
CA PRO A 76 7.46 8.54 51.85
C PRO A 76 5.97 8.84 51.74
N LEU A 77 5.59 10.13 51.73
CA LEU A 77 4.20 10.56 51.57
C LEU A 77 3.70 10.25 50.15
N LEU A 78 4.46 10.64 49.12
CA LEU A 78 4.11 10.36 47.73
C LEU A 78 4.07 8.86 47.43
N LEU A 79 5.04 8.09 47.91
CA LEU A 79 5.06 6.62 47.78
C LEU A 79 3.78 6.00 48.39
N ARG A 80 3.38 6.44 49.59
CA ARG A 80 2.18 5.94 50.29
C ARG A 80 0.90 6.25 49.51
N MET A 81 0.77 7.46 48.98
CA MET A 81 -0.43 7.93 48.30
C MET A 81 -0.56 7.38 46.87
N TYR A 82 0.57 7.23 46.16
CA TYR A 82 0.58 7.00 44.72
C TYR A 82 1.16 5.66 44.28
N GLU A 83 1.90 4.94 45.14
CA GLU A 83 2.47 3.63 44.81
C GLU A 83 1.82 2.45 45.57
N SER A 84 1.01 2.73 46.60
CA SER A 84 0.22 1.68 47.24
C SER A 84 -0.89 1.18 46.30
N PRO A 85 -1.05 -0.15 46.11
CA PRO A 85 -2.11 -0.72 45.29
C PRO A 85 -3.45 -0.51 46.01
N THR A 86 -4.03 0.68 45.89
CA THR A 86 -5.37 0.94 46.38
C THR A 86 -6.34 0.11 45.55
N LYS A 87 -6.86 -0.98 46.14
CA LYS A 87 -8.05 -1.68 45.70
C LYS A 87 -9.11 -0.64 45.35
N THR A 88 -9.34 -0.41 44.06
CA THR A 88 -10.37 0.48 43.53
C THR A 88 -11.73 -0.11 43.88
N LYS A 89 -12.28 0.26 45.06
CA LYS A 89 -13.71 0.17 45.28
C LYS A 89 -14.37 1.18 44.34
N HIS A 90 -14.91 0.66 43.23
CA HIS A 90 -15.80 1.37 42.33
C HIS A 90 -16.93 2.03 43.15
N LYS A 91 -16.89 3.35 43.28
CA LYS A 91 -18.10 4.14 43.51
C LYS A 91 -18.49 4.76 42.19
N ASP A 92 -19.59 4.23 41.67
CA ASP A 92 -20.32 4.65 40.49
C ASP A 92 -20.88 6.06 40.78
N ASP A 93 -20.17 7.12 40.37
CA ASP A 93 -20.68 8.50 40.46
C ASP A 93 -21.68 8.73 39.32
N ARG A 94 -22.89 8.19 39.50
CA ARG A 94 -24.07 8.59 38.75
C ARG A 94 -24.54 9.95 39.26
N LYS A 95 -24.02 11.04 38.68
CA LYS A 95 -24.69 12.34 38.74
C LYS A 95 -24.88 12.91 37.33
N SER A 96 -26.17 13.11 37.04
CA SER A 96 -26.88 13.70 35.89
C SER A 96 -26.06 14.45 34.80
N PRO A 97 -26.39 14.26 33.50
CA PRO A 97 -25.74 14.93 32.39
C PRO A 97 -26.41 16.28 32.12
N ASN A 98 -25.87 17.39 32.63
CA ASN A 98 -26.12 18.68 31.98
C ASN A 98 -25.12 19.77 32.41
N LYS A 99 -24.26 20.13 31.45
CA LYS A 99 -23.49 21.37 31.21
C LYS A 99 -22.18 20.98 30.54
N LYS A 100 -21.82 21.70 29.47
CA LYS A 100 -20.63 21.54 28.62
C LYS A 100 -19.42 21.05 29.44
N ALA A 101 -19.16 19.75 29.40
CA ALA A 101 -18.06 19.12 30.11
C ALA A 101 -16.77 19.38 29.33
N ARG A 102 -16.21 20.58 29.48
CA ARG A 102 -14.78 20.75 29.31
C ARG A 102 -14.11 19.86 30.36
N VAL A 103 -13.12 19.13 29.88
CA VAL A 103 -12.37 18.10 30.60
C VAL A 103 -11.82 18.65 31.93
N ASP A 104 -12.30 18.15 33.08
CA ASP A 104 -11.84 18.52 34.43
C ASP A 104 -10.78 17.49 34.91
N ILE A 105 -9.48 17.63 34.56
CA ILE A 105 -8.37 16.68 34.84
C ILE A 105 -7.74 16.87 36.25
N LYS A 106 -8.53 16.73 37.32
CA LYS A 106 -8.08 17.08 38.69
C LYS A 106 -6.97 16.22 39.37
N VAL A 107 -6.16 15.40 38.69
CA VAL A 107 -5.03 14.67 39.35
C VAL A 107 -3.68 15.35 39.18
N MET A 108 -3.46 16.06 38.08
CA MET A 108 -2.27 16.90 37.82
C MET A 108 -2.65 18.17 37.04
N ASP A 109 -3.86 18.68 37.24
CA ASP A 109 -4.20 20.03 36.75
C ASP A 109 -3.40 21.07 37.54
N GLU A 110 -3.20 22.25 36.96
CA GLU A 110 -2.47 23.37 37.57
C GLU A 110 -2.97 23.73 38.99
N GLY A 111 -4.23 23.40 39.31
CA GLY A 111 -4.84 23.61 40.62
C GLY A 111 -4.70 22.48 41.63
N THR A 112 -3.96 21.40 41.33
CA THR A 112 -3.84 20.23 42.23
C THR A 112 -2.64 20.35 43.18
N SER A 113 -2.79 19.80 44.38
CA SER A 113 -1.75 19.81 45.42
C SER A 113 -0.45 19.13 44.94
N ALA A 114 -0.55 18.01 44.22
CA ALA A 114 0.62 17.31 43.65
C ALA A 114 1.35 18.15 42.59
N TRP A 115 0.62 18.84 41.70
CA TRP A 115 1.21 19.76 40.73
C TRP A 115 1.91 20.94 41.39
N GLN A 116 1.25 21.57 42.37
CA GLN A 116 1.82 22.68 43.13
C GLN A 116 3.12 22.28 43.84
N LEU A 117 3.14 21.11 44.47
CA LEU A 117 4.34 20.59 45.11
C LEU A 117 5.46 20.35 44.08
N TYR A 118 5.15 19.72 42.94
CA TYR A 118 6.12 19.48 41.87
C TYR A 118 6.76 20.78 41.36
N LYS A 119 5.95 21.78 40.99
CA LYS A 119 6.46 23.07 40.50
C LYS A 119 7.21 23.84 41.58
N LYS A 120 6.85 23.70 42.86
CA LYS A 120 7.57 24.37 43.94
C LYS A 120 8.95 23.76 44.20
N LEU A 121 9.08 22.44 44.10
CA LEU A 121 10.36 21.75 44.16
C LEU A 121 11.24 22.11 42.96
N GLU A 122 10.66 22.18 41.76
CA GLU A 122 11.33 22.67 40.55
C GLU A 122 11.91 24.07 40.75
N CYS A 123 11.13 25.02 41.29
CA CYS A 123 11.63 26.37 41.61
C CYS A 123 12.83 26.33 42.58
N ILE A 124 12.85 25.43 43.57
CA ILE A 124 13.99 25.29 44.49
C ILE A 124 15.22 24.78 43.73
N VAL A 125 15.06 23.77 42.88
CA VAL A 125 16.18 23.18 42.13
C VAL A 125 16.72 24.15 41.08
N GLN A 126 15.87 24.70 40.21
CA GLN A 126 16.29 25.55 39.10
C GLN A 126 16.81 26.92 39.56
N GLU A 127 16.13 27.59 40.51
CA GLU A 127 16.51 28.97 40.85
C GLU A 127 17.63 29.05 41.90
N ILE A 128 17.82 28.00 42.69
CA ILE A 128 18.81 27.96 43.79
C ILE A 128 19.82 26.84 43.55
N GLY A 129 19.36 25.60 43.38
CA GLY A 129 20.21 24.41 43.24
C GLY A 129 21.20 24.46 42.08
N GLU A 130 20.76 24.77 40.86
CA GLU A 130 21.61 24.81 39.65
C GLU A 130 22.73 25.85 39.73
N ARG A 131 22.62 26.85 40.60
CA ARG A 131 23.66 27.88 40.82
C ARG A 131 24.73 27.43 41.81
N LEU A 132 24.52 26.31 42.51
CA LEU A 132 25.46 25.75 43.46
C LEU A 132 26.42 24.78 42.75
N PRO A 133 27.64 24.57 43.29
CA PRO A 133 28.58 23.57 42.76
C PRO A 133 28.02 22.14 42.73
N GLU A 134 28.49 21.32 41.78
CA GLU A 134 28.03 19.93 41.58
C GLU A 134 28.14 19.07 42.85
N ASP A 135 29.20 19.24 43.65
CA ASP A 135 29.40 18.51 44.91
C ASP A 135 28.29 18.75 45.94
N ILE A 136 27.70 19.95 45.92
CA ILE A 136 26.58 20.34 46.80
C ILE A 136 25.25 19.82 46.23
N GLN A 137 25.11 19.78 44.91
CA GLN A 137 23.94 19.23 44.24
C GLN A 137 23.84 17.71 44.48
N GLU A 138 24.96 16.98 44.41
CA GLU A 138 25.02 15.54 44.70
C GLU A 138 24.72 15.21 46.17
N GLN A 139 25.11 16.09 47.10
CA GLN A 139 24.78 15.98 48.52
C GLN A 139 23.30 16.28 48.82
N SER A 140 22.58 16.86 47.87
CA SER A 140 21.19 17.24 48.00
C SER A 140 20.27 16.20 47.36
N ASP A 141 19.50 15.48 48.18
CA ASP A 141 18.53 14.48 47.72
C ASP A 141 17.40 15.05 46.82
N ILE A 142 17.22 16.37 46.75
CA ILE A 142 16.12 17.02 46.02
C ILE A 142 16.38 17.19 44.51
N THR A 143 17.60 16.98 44.03
CA THR A 143 17.97 17.19 42.62
C THR A 143 17.23 16.24 41.67
N CYS A 144 16.98 15.00 42.11
CA CYS A 144 16.16 14.03 41.38
C CYS A 144 14.71 13.96 41.89
N TYR A 145 14.12 15.08 42.33
CA TYR A 145 12.76 15.10 42.89
C TYR A 145 11.70 14.53 41.95
N HIS A 146 11.88 14.63 40.62
CA HIS A 146 10.95 14.09 39.61
C HIS A 146 10.70 12.60 39.82
N LYS A 147 11.70 11.83 40.26
CA LYS A 147 11.58 10.39 40.52
C LYS A 147 10.53 10.07 41.59
N TRP A 148 10.31 10.98 42.54
CA TRP A 148 9.30 10.81 43.60
C TRP A 148 7.87 10.93 43.06
N PHE A 149 7.69 11.53 41.88
CA PHE A 149 6.40 11.75 41.24
C PHE A 149 6.05 10.69 40.18
N LEU A 150 6.87 9.65 39.98
CA LEU A 150 6.61 8.60 39.00
C LEU A 150 5.23 7.95 39.19
N GLY A 151 4.86 7.62 40.44
CA GLY A 151 3.52 7.10 40.76
C GLY A 151 2.39 8.10 40.45
N VAL A 152 2.65 9.40 40.66
CA VAL A 152 1.69 10.47 40.36
C VAL A 152 1.45 10.58 38.85
N ILE A 153 2.53 10.58 38.05
CA ILE A 153 2.45 10.63 36.59
C ILE A 153 1.75 9.40 36.02
N LYS A 154 2.05 8.20 36.53
CA LYS A 154 1.35 6.97 36.10
C LYS A 154 -0.15 7.06 36.36
N LYS A 155 -0.56 7.46 37.57
CA LYS A 155 -2.00 7.66 37.89
C LYS A 155 -2.63 8.76 37.04
N TRP A 156 -1.91 9.83 36.72
CA TRP A 156 -2.37 10.89 35.83
C TRP A 156 -2.63 10.36 34.41
N GLN A 157 -1.66 9.64 33.82
CA GLN A 157 -1.83 9.03 32.50
C GLN A 157 -3.02 8.08 32.48
N GLU A 158 -3.15 7.19 33.46
CA GLU A 158 -4.30 6.28 33.60
C GLU A 158 -5.65 7.03 33.65
N GLN A 159 -5.71 8.12 34.42
CA GLN A 159 -6.92 8.91 34.55
C GLN A 159 -7.27 9.66 33.26
N ILE A 160 -6.26 10.21 32.56
CA ILE A 160 -6.43 10.83 31.24
C ILE A 160 -6.96 9.80 30.26
N SER A 161 -6.30 8.65 30.12
CA SER A 161 -6.72 7.60 29.19
C SER A 161 -8.17 7.20 29.45
N ARG A 162 -8.53 6.93 30.71
CA ARG A 162 -9.91 6.54 31.08
C ARG A 162 -10.93 7.62 30.72
N ARG A 163 -10.64 8.89 31.02
CA ARG A 163 -11.57 10.00 30.74
C ARG A 163 -11.68 10.31 29.27
N ALA A 164 -10.56 10.29 28.56
CA ALA A 164 -10.50 10.47 27.12
C ALA A 164 -11.31 9.38 26.42
N SER A 165 -11.19 8.10 26.82
CA SER A 165 -12.00 7.02 26.26
C SER A 165 -13.51 7.22 26.47
N VAL A 166 -13.94 7.69 27.66
CA VAL A 166 -15.35 7.99 27.93
C VAL A 166 -15.84 9.15 27.06
N LEU A 167 -15.04 10.19 26.91
CA LEU A 167 -15.40 11.35 26.09
C LEU A 167 -15.49 10.95 24.62
N VAL A 168 -14.48 10.24 24.10
CA VAL A 168 -14.49 9.69 22.73
C VAL A 168 -15.72 8.81 22.49
N SER A 169 -16.05 7.91 23.43
CA SER A 169 -17.26 7.07 23.33
C SER A 169 -18.54 7.91 23.24
N LYS A 170 -18.64 8.99 24.02
CA LYS A 170 -19.79 9.88 23.99
C LYS A 170 -19.90 10.66 22.68
N GLU A 171 -18.78 11.19 22.20
CA GLU A 171 -18.75 11.99 20.97
C GLU A 171 -19.03 11.13 19.74
N VAL A 172 -18.48 9.91 19.69
CA VAL A 172 -18.88 8.92 18.67
C VAL A 172 -20.35 8.58 18.80
N GLY A 173 -20.88 8.39 20.01
CA GLY A 173 -22.31 8.16 20.25
C GLY A 173 -23.21 9.25 19.67
N ASN A 174 -22.79 10.52 19.72
CA ASN A 174 -23.54 11.66 19.19
C ASN A 174 -23.24 11.99 17.71
N ASP A 175 -22.28 11.32 17.09
CA ASP A 175 -21.84 11.63 15.73
C ASP A 175 -22.92 11.33 14.68
N THR A 176 -23.41 12.33 13.98
CA THR A 176 -24.40 12.15 12.89
C THR A 176 -23.74 11.89 11.53
N PHE A 177 -22.41 11.76 11.48
CA PHE A 177 -21.64 11.67 10.24
C PHE A 177 -21.90 12.85 9.30
N GLU A 178 -22.02 14.06 9.87
CA GLU A 178 -22.10 15.28 9.09
C GLU A 178 -20.74 15.96 8.96
N VAL A 179 -20.45 16.45 7.76
CA VAL A 179 -19.22 17.17 7.44
C VAL A 179 -19.22 18.57 8.08
N LEU A 180 -18.06 19.01 8.59
CA LEU A 180 -17.87 20.36 9.11
C LEU A 180 -18.00 21.42 7.99
N LYS A 181 -19.08 22.22 8.01
CA LYS A 181 -19.39 23.23 6.97
C LYS A 181 -18.74 24.61 7.15
N GLU A 182 -18.04 24.90 8.26
CA GLU A 182 -17.55 26.26 8.56
C GLU A 182 -16.01 26.38 8.64
N GLY A 183 -15.46 27.33 7.86
CA GLY A 183 -14.17 28.02 8.11
C GLY A 183 -12.90 27.17 8.14
N CYS A 184 -12.97 25.90 7.71
CA CYS A 184 -11.90 24.93 7.86
C CYS A 184 -10.92 24.94 6.67
N LYS A 185 -9.62 24.72 6.97
CA LYS A 185 -8.58 24.49 5.95
C LYS A 185 -9.00 23.31 5.04
N GLU A 186 -8.55 23.29 3.79
CA GLU A 186 -8.85 22.24 2.78
C GLU A 186 -8.66 20.80 3.31
N SER A 187 -7.83 20.60 4.33
CA SER A 187 -7.52 19.29 4.91
C SER A 187 -8.53 18.79 5.96
N THR A 188 -9.46 19.61 6.46
CA THR A 188 -10.44 19.25 7.50
C THR A 188 -11.89 19.42 7.05
N SER A 189 -12.12 19.63 5.75
CA SER A 189 -13.43 19.86 5.16
C SER A 189 -14.23 18.58 4.89
N PHE A 190 -13.73 17.40 5.23
CA PHE A 190 -14.41 16.10 4.97
C PHE A 190 -14.54 15.21 6.21
N ILE A 191 -14.35 15.78 7.40
CA ILE A 191 -14.42 15.06 8.68
C ILE A 191 -15.63 15.51 9.50
N SER A 192 -16.08 14.66 10.43
CA SER A 192 -17.11 14.99 11.40
C SER A 192 -16.54 15.62 12.68
N VAL A 193 -17.43 16.10 13.55
CA VAL A 193 -17.08 16.71 14.84
C VAL A 193 -16.31 15.74 15.75
N SER A 194 -16.65 14.45 15.72
CA SER A 194 -16.04 13.46 16.61
C SER A 194 -14.54 13.28 16.35
N ALA A 195 -14.12 13.28 15.08
CA ALA A 195 -12.71 13.18 14.69
C ALA A 195 -11.91 14.41 15.15
N ARG A 196 -12.51 15.60 15.04
CA ARG A 196 -11.91 16.85 15.52
C ARG A 196 -11.71 16.83 17.03
N GLU A 197 -12.66 16.29 17.78
CA GLU A 197 -12.56 16.22 19.25
C GLU A 197 -11.41 15.32 19.70
N VAL A 198 -11.12 14.22 19.00
CA VAL A 198 -9.92 13.39 19.28
C VAL A 198 -8.64 14.21 19.15
N SER A 199 -8.51 15.01 18.10
CA SER A 199 -7.36 15.91 17.92
C SER A 199 -7.30 16.97 19.02
N PHE A 200 -8.44 17.50 19.46
CA PHE A 200 -8.50 18.45 20.58
C PHE A 200 -8.01 17.82 21.89
N ILE A 201 -8.37 16.56 22.18
CA ILE A 201 -7.83 15.82 23.34
C ILE A 201 -6.30 15.73 23.24
N PHE A 202 -5.74 15.40 22.07
CA PHE A 202 -4.29 15.35 21.89
C PHE A 202 -3.62 16.71 22.20
N GLN A 203 -4.23 17.83 21.81
CA GLN A 203 -3.71 19.16 22.14
C GLN A 203 -3.79 19.49 23.63
N ILE A 204 -4.85 19.06 24.33
CA ILE A 204 -4.96 19.21 25.79
C ILE A 204 -3.81 18.45 26.46
N VAL A 205 -3.65 17.16 26.13
CA VAL A 205 -2.62 16.31 26.74
C VAL A 205 -1.23 16.86 26.45
N LYS A 206 -0.97 17.31 25.21
CA LYS A 206 0.26 18.02 24.86
C LYS A 206 0.50 19.21 25.77
N THR A 207 -0.48 20.09 25.92
CA THR A 207 -0.32 21.33 26.70
C THR A 207 0.03 21.02 28.15
N THR A 208 -0.62 20.03 28.75
CA THR A 208 -0.31 19.57 30.10
C THR A 208 1.08 18.92 30.19
N TRP A 209 1.44 18.08 29.22
CA TRP A 209 2.74 17.43 29.14
C TRP A 209 3.90 18.42 29.04
N LEU A 210 3.81 19.40 28.14
CA LEU A 210 4.88 20.39 27.96
C LEU A 210 5.02 21.32 29.19
N LYS A 211 3.92 21.64 29.87
CA LYS A 211 3.97 22.43 31.12
C LYS A 211 4.64 21.68 32.27
N LEU A 212 4.57 20.35 32.26
CA LEU A 212 5.20 19.51 33.26
C LEU A 212 6.73 19.58 33.16
N ALA A 213 7.27 19.81 31.97
CA ALA A 213 8.72 19.89 31.71
C ALA A 213 9.48 18.69 32.31
N TRP A 214 8.95 17.48 32.07
CA TRP A 214 9.51 16.27 32.65
C TRP A 214 10.96 16.05 32.20
N PRO A 215 11.91 15.70 33.09
CA PRO A 215 13.32 15.53 32.72
C PRO A 215 13.55 14.35 31.75
N CYS A 216 14.47 14.56 30.81
CA CYS A 216 14.87 13.57 29.81
C CYS A 216 15.96 12.64 30.38
N GLU A 217 15.52 11.66 31.19
CA GLU A 217 16.34 10.57 31.73
C GLU A 217 15.77 9.20 31.28
N VAL A 218 16.46 8.08 31.55
CA VAL A 218 16.01 6.72 31.21
C VAL A 218 14.58 6.40 31.68
N ASP A 219 14.20 6.87 32.88
CA ASP A 219 12.83 6.72 33.39
C ASP A 219 11.82 7.63 32.66
N GLY A 220 12.29 8.78 32.16
CA GLY A 220 11.52 9.71 31.32
C GLY A 220 11.12 9.07 29.99
N ASP A 221 12.04 8.37 29.33
CA ASP A 221 11.76 7.64 28.10
C ASP A 221 10.66 6.59 28.25
N VAL A 222 10.61 5.89 29.38
CA VAL A 222 9.55 4.91 29.66
C VAL A 222 8.19 5.61 29.80
N VAL A 223 8.15 6.74 30.50
CA VAL A 223 6.93 7.55 30.70
C VAL A 223 6.45 8.18 29.39
N GLU A 224 7.36 8.68 28.57
CA GLU A 224 7.09 9.25 27.23
C GLU A 224 6.53 8.21 26.28
N ASN A 225 7.20 7.05 26.17
CA ASN A 225 6.76 5.95 25.32
C ASN A 225 5.39 5.41 25.77
N GLN A 226 5.13 5.34 27.08
CA GLN A 226 3.82 4.95 27.61
C GLN A 226 2.74 5.98 27.29
N LEU A 227 3.05 7.28 27.38
CA LEU A 227 2.12 8.35 27.01
C LEU A 227 1.78 8.28 25.52
N LEU A 228 2.79 8.11 24.66
CA LEU A 228 2.63 7.93 23.23
C LEU A 228 1.72 6.73 22.94
N ASP A 229 1.99 5.58 23.56
CA ASP A 229 1.19 4.36 23.39
C ASP A 229 -0.27 4.56 23.84
N ASN A 230 -0.48 5.25 24.97
CA ASN A 230 -1.81 5.56 25.48
C ASN A 230 -2.63 6.44 24.52
N LEU A 231 -2.00 7.42 23.86
CA LEU A 231 -2.64 8.30 22.87
C LEU A 231 -2.90 7.57 21.55
N CYS A 232 -1.96 6.75 21.08
CA CYS A 232 -2.15 5.88 19.91
C CYS A 232 -3.31 4.91 20.12
N ASN A 233 -3.38 4.29 21.31
CA ASN A 233 -4.47 3.40 21.69
C ASN A 233 -5.82 4.12 21.75
N LEU A 234 -5.87 5.39 22.20
CA LEU A 234 -7.09 6.20 22.16
C LEU A 234 -7.58 6.39 20.71
N GLY A 235 -6.68 6.68 19.78
CA GLY A 235 -7.01 6.82 18.36
C GLY A 235 -7.48 5.51 17.71
N THR A 236 -6.85 4.37 18.06
CA THR A 236 -7.33 3.04 17.65
C THR A 236 -8.72 2.73 18.24
N HIS A 237 -8.95 3.10 19.51
CA HIS A 237 -10.23 2.93 20.17
C HIS A 237 -11.33 3.75 19.49
N TYR A 238 -11.03 5.00 19.11
CA TYR A 238 -11.92 5.83 18.29
C TYR A 238 -12.31 5.15 16.99
N ALA A 239 -11.33 4.66 16.21
CA ALA A 239 -11.61 3.98 14.94
C ALA A 239 -12.53 2.77 15.13
N LYS A 240 -12.28 1.96 16.15
CA LYS A 240 -13.13 0.81 16.50
C LYS A 240 -14.56 1.25 16.84
N LEU A 241 -14.74 2.32 17.61
CA LEU A 241 -16.06 2.82 17.98
C LEU A 241 -16.83 3.35 16.78
N ILE A 242 -16.17 4.09 15.88
CA ILE A 242 -16.79 4.61 14.65
C ILE A 242 -17.25 3.46 13.76
N VAL A 243 -16.41 2.44 13.55
CA VAL A 243 -16.79 1.25 12.77
C VAL A 243 -17.97 0.53 13.41
N ASN A 244 -17.94 0.31 14.74
CA ASN A 244 -19.07 -0.31 15.43
C ASN A 244 -20.36 0.50 15.30
N LYS A 245 -20.27 1.83 15.30
CA LYS A 245 -21.42 2.71 15.11
C LYS A 245 -22.00 2.60 13.70
N LEU A 246 -21.18 2.47 12.66
CA LEU A 246 -21.68 2.20 11.30
C LEU A 246 -22.49 0.90 11.20
N HIS A 247 -22.26 -0.04 12.12
CA HIS A 247 -22.99 -1.30 12.18
C HIS A 247 -24.25 -1.25 13.05
N SER A 248 -24.54 -0.13 13.74
CA SER A 248 -25.79 0.01 14.51
C SER A 248 -26.99 0.20 13.59
N GLU A 249 -28.15 -0.34 13.98
CA GLU A 249 -29.37 -0.27 13.17
C GLU A 249 -29.79 1.18 12.86
N ASP A 250 -29.68 2.09 13.83
CA ASP A 250 -30.01 3.52 13.66
C ASP A 250 -29.29 4.18 12.46
N VAL A 251 -28.05 3.77 12.19
CA VAL A 251 -27.24 4.33 11.10
C VAL A 251 -27.55 3.62 9.78
N LYS A 252 -27.80 2.31 9.82
CA LYS A 252 -28.19 1.54 8.62
C LYS A 252 -29.51 2.03 8.03
N GLU A 253 -30.47 2.43 8.87
CA GLU A 253 -31.74 3.01 8.40
C GLU A 253 -31.55 4.35 7.67
N THR A 254 -30.43 5.04 7.91
CA THR A 254 -30.09 6.32 7.27
C THR A 254 -29.36 6.12 5.95
N TYR A 255 -28.84 4.92 5.67
CA TYR A 255 -28.11 4.65 4.44
C TYR A 255 -28.98 4.89 3.22
N ASN A 256 -28.48 5.76 2.34
CA ASN A 256 -29.04 5.87 1.01
C ASN A 256 -28.65 4.63 0.20
N GLU A 257 -29.60 3.73 -0.02
CA GLU A 257 -29.42 2.51 -0.82
C GLU A 257 -29.07 2.79 -2.29
N ALA A 258 -29.17 4.05 -2.75
CA ALA A 258 -28.77 4.45 -4.10
C ALA A 258 -27.25 4.35 -4.35
N TYR A 259 -26.42 4.33 -3.29
CA TYR A 259 -24.96 4.29 -3.40
C TYR A 259 -24.39 3.04 -2.73
N PHE A 260 -23.33 2.48 -3.33
CA PHE A 260 -22.65 1.30 -2.81
C PHE A 260 -21.80 1.61 -1.58
N LEU A 261 -21.23 2.81 -1.55
CA LEU A 261 -20.54 3.37 -0.40
C LEU A 261 -21.33 4.57 0.12
N PRO A 262 -22.21 4.38 1.13
CA PRO A 262 -22.97 5.46 1.72
C PRO A 262 -22.08 6.59 2.26
N THR A 263 -22.65 7.80 2.33
CA THR A 263 -22.01 9.03 2.83
C THR A 263 -21.32 8.82 4.17
N GLU A 264 -21.98 8.10 5.08
CA GLU A 264 -21.54 7.84 6.44
C GLU A 264 -20.26 7.00 6.45
N ILE A 265 -20.14 6.01 5.56
CA ILE A 265 -18.93 5.20 5.40
C ILE A 265 -17.80 6.07 4.85
N CYS A 266 -18.08 6.95 3.88
CA CYS A 266 -17.09 7.88 3.33
C CYS A 266 -16.50 8.79 4.43
N ILE A 267 -17.37 9.38 5.24
CA ILE A 267 -16.98 10.28 6.33
C ILE A 267 -16.23 9.51 7.42
N ALA A 268 -16.64 8.28 7.75
CA ALA A 268 -15.91 7.43 8.67
C ALA A 268 -14.49 7.09 8.18
N LEU A 269 -14.31 6.80 6.89
CA LEU A 269 -12.99 6.56 6.31
C LEU A 269 -12.09 7.79 6.46
N ASN A 270 -12.59 8.97 6.13
CA ASN A 270 -11.84 10.23 6.30
C ASN A 270 -11.53 10.52 7.76
N ASN A 271 -12.47 10.27 8.67
CA ASN A 271 -12.28 10.44 10.10
C ASN A 271 -11.13 9.58 10.62
N ILE A 272 -11.09 8.30 10.22
CA ILE A 272 -10.01 7.38 10.61
C ILE A 272 -8.69 7.86 10.00
N GLU A 273 -8.66 8.25 8.73
CA GLU A 273 -7.46 8.77 8.06
C GLU A 273 -6.94 10.06 8.72
N TYR A 274 -7.85 10.96 9.10
CA TYR A 274 -7.51 12.17 9.84
C TYR A 274 -6.87 11.84 11.19
N VAL A 275 -7.48 10.97 11.99
CA VAL A 275 -6.92 10.57 13.29
C VAL A 275 -5.58 9.85 13.13
N LYS A 276 -5.39 9.01 12.10
CA LYS A 276 -4.08 8.44 11.78
C LYS A 276 -3.02 9.51 11.51
N LYS A 277 -3.34 10.54 10.73
CA LYS A 277 -2.43 11.68 10.48
C LYS A 277 -2.06 12.39 11.79
N GLN A 278 -3.02 12.56 12.71
CA GLN A 278 -2.76 13.12 14.04
C GLN A 278 -1.88 12.21 14.91
N ILE A 279 -2.07 10.88 14.85
CA ILE A 279 -1.24 9.91 15.57
C ILE A 279 0.21 9.97 15.06
N ARG A 280 0.41 10.00 13.74
CA ARG A 280 1.75 10.08 13.14
C ARG A 280 2.50 11.37 13.51
N SER A 281 1.80 12.46 13.79
CA SER A 281 2.40 13.72 14.25
C SER A 281 2.59 13.81 15.78
N LEU A 282 2.20 12.79 16.56
CA LEU A 282 2.35 12.80 18.02
C LEU A 282 3.79 13.01 18.51
N PRO A 283 4.84 12.38 17.92
CA PRO A 283 6.21 12.60 18.37
C PRO A 283 6.63 14.07 18.26
N GLU A 284 6.33 14.71 17.13
CA GLU A 284 6.58 16.14 16.92
C GLU A 284 5.72 16.99 17.86
N LEU A 285 4.46 16.60 18.05
CA LEU A 285 3.51 17.31 18.91
C LEU A 285 3.99 17.33 20.36
N LEU A 286 4.49 16.20 20.85
CA LEU A 286 4.98 16.00 22.21
C LEU A 286 6.45 16.41 22.40
N GLN A 287 7.13 16.87 21.32
CA GLN A 287 8.54 17.28 21.31
C GLN A 287 9.51 16.15 21.69
N LEU A 288 9.22 14.92 21.27
CA LEU A 288 10.00 13.72 21.58
C LEU A 288 11.18 13.59 20.59
N HIS A 289 12.26 14.35 20.81
CA HIS A 289 13.35 14.52 19.82
C HIS A 289 14.61 13.67 20.03
N GLU A 290 14.69 12.82 21.04
CA GLU A 290 15.88 11.97 21.21
C GLU A 290 16.03 10.95 20.07
N GLU A 291 17.15 11.05 19.33
CA GLU A 291 17.45 10.26 18.13
C GLU A 291 17.61 8.76 18.43
N ALA A 292 18.04 8.40 19.64
CA ALA A 292 18.38 7.02 20.02
C ALA A 292 17.18 6.06 19.99
N ASP A 293 15.96 6.57 20.17
CA ASP A 293 14.74 5.76 20.36
C ASP A 293 13.67 5.96 19.27
N LEU A 294 14.01 6.69 18.19
CA LEU A 294 13.09 6.96 17.07
C LEU A 294 12.48 5.68 16.47
N GLN A 295 13.29 4.62 16.32
CA GLN A 295 12.79 3.35 15.77
C GLN A 295 11.73 2.70 16.67
N LYS A 296 11.88 2.76 17.99
CA LYS A 296 10.94 2.20 18.95
C LYS A 296 9.62 2.98 18.92
N ARG A 297 9.70 4.31 18.92
CA ARG A 297 8.54 5.22 18.81
C ARG A 297 7.79 5.03 17.50
N SER A 298 8.51 4.89 16.37
CA SER A 298 7.91 4.55 15.08
C SER A 298 7.20 3.19 15.10
N ARG A 299 7.78 2.16 15.73
CA ARG A 299 7.11 0.85 15.86
C ARG A 299 5.81 0.91 16.65
N ILE A 300 5.76 1.72 17.73
CA ILE A 300 4.53 1.95 18.49
C ILE A 300 3.47 2.56 17.58
N ILE A 301 3.80 3.65 16.88
CA ILE A 301 2.87 4.35 15.98
C ILE A 301 2.38 3.43 14.86
N GLU A 302 3.29 2.79 14.13
CA GLU A 302 2.94 1.95 12.98
C GLU A 302 2.08 0.76 13.40
N ARG A 303 2.31 0.15 14.57
CA ARG A 303 1.43 -0.90 15.11
C ARG A 303 -0.03 -0.43 15.21
N HIS A 304 -0.27 0.77 15.73
CA HIS A 304 -1.62 1.32 15.89
C HIS A 304 -2.22 1.77 14.56
N VAL A 305 -1.40 2.37 13.70
CA VAL A 305 -1.78 2.82 12.37
C VAL A 305 -2.17 1.65 11.46
N THR A 306 -1.38 0.58 11.41
CA THR A 306 -1.71 -0.63 10.64
C THR A 306 -3.00 -1.27 11.14
N ASN A 307 -3.24 -1.28 12.46
CA ASN A 307 -4.51 -1.75 13.01
C ASN A 307 -5.70 -0.89 12.51
N MET A 308 -5.56 0.44 12.55
CA MET A 308 -6.58 1.34 11.99
C MET A 308 -6.77 1.17 10.48
N GLU A 309 -5.70 0.91 9.73
CA GLU A 309 -5.76 0.64 8.29
C GLU A 309 -6.51 -0.65 7.97
N SER A 310 -6.43 -1.65 8.84
CA SER A 310 -7.20 -2.89 8.71
C SER A 310 -8.71 -2.62 8.82
N PHE A 311 -9.14 -1.71 9.71
CA PHE A 311 -10.54 -1.30 9.80
C PHE A 311 -11.02 -0.61 8.51
N CYS A 312 -10.20 0.28 7.93
CA CYS A 312 -10.50 0.89 6.64
C CYS A 312 -10.61 -0.15 5.52
N SER A 313 -9.67 -1.11 5.43
CA SER A 313 -9.75 -2.20 4.45
C SER A 313 -11.04 -2.98 4.59
N HIS A 314 -11.39 -3.40 5.81
CA HIS A 314 -12.61 -4.18 6.04
C HIS A 314 -13.90 -3.44 5.66
N LEU A 315 -13.97 -2.12 5.90
CA LEU A 315 -15.10 -1.31 5.44
C LEU A 315 -15.19 -1.27 3.91
N ILE A 316 -14.06 -1.04 3.24
CA ILE A 316 -13.99 -1.00 1.77
C ILE A 316 -14.35 -2.37 1.19
N ASP A 317 -13.73 -3.45 1.67
CA ASP A 317 -13.98 -4.81 1.22
C ASP A 317 -15.44 -5.21 1.40
N SER A 318 -16.05 -4.87 2.54
CA SER A 318 -17.46 -5.13 2.80
C SER A 318 -18.38 -4.41 1.79
N SER A 319 -18.01 -3.20 1.36
CA SER A 319 -18.77 -2.47 0.35
C SER A 319 -18.54 -3.02 -1.06
N ILE A 320 -17.31 -3.40 -1.39
CA ILE A 320 -16.98 -4.07 -2.67
C ILE A 320 -17.76 -5.38 -2.82
N ILE A 321 -17.88 -6.18 -1.76
CA ILE A 321 -18.68 -7.43 -1.78
C ILE A 321 -20.15 -7.15 -2.11
N LYS A 322 -20.74 -6.10 -1.53
CA LYS A 322 -22.13 -5.70 -1.82
C LYS A 322 -22.29 -5.13 -3.24
N MET A 323 -21.27 -4.46 -3.74
CA MET A 323 -21.25 -3.83 -5.07
C MET A 323 -21.01 -4.83 -6.20
N LYS A 324 -20.23 -5.89 -5.95
CA LYS A 324 -19.80 -6.87 -6.97
C LYS A 324 -20.96 -7.41 -7.83
N PRO A 325 -22.12 -7.85 -7.29
CA PRO A 325 -23.20 -8.38 -8.13
C PRO A 325 -23.74 -7.38 -9.15
N ASN A 326 -23.94 -6.12 -8.75
CA ASN A 326 -24.45 -5.07 -9.63
C ASN A 326 -23.40 -4.70 -10.70
N LEU A 327 -22.12 -4.60 -10.30
CA LEU A 327 -21.04 -4.41 -11.28
C LEU A 327 -20.92 -5.57 -12.25
N THR A 328 -21.01 -6.81 -11.77
CA THR A 328 -20.98 -8.00 -12.64
C THR A 328 -22.11 -7.95 -13.65
N GLN A 329 -23.33 -7.62 -13.22
CA GLN A 329 -24.46 -7.51 -14.13
C GLN A 329 -24.26 -6.39 -15.15
N ALA A 330 -23.79 -5.22 -14.72
CA ALA A 330 -23.54 -4.07 -15.59
C ALA A 330 -22.43 -4.34 -16.61
N VAL A 331 -21.34 -5.01 -16.20
CA VAL A 331 -20.24 -5.43 -17.08
C VAL A 331 -20.75 -6.44 -18.10
N ILE A 332 -21.53 -7.46 -17.69
CA ILE A 332 -22.12 -8.45 -18.61
C ILE A 332 -22.98 -7.75 -19.65
N THR A 333 -23.93 -6.92 -19.21
CA THR A 333 -24.85 -6.21 -20.10
C THR A 333 -24.08 -5.31 -21.08
N SER A 334 -23.11 -4.53 -20.59
CA SER A 334 -22.29 -3.63 -21.42
C SER A 334 -21.48 -4.40 -22.47
N CYS A 335 -20.90 -5.54 -22.08
CA CYS A 335 -20.13 -6.39 -22.97
C CYS A 335 -21.00 -7.09 -24.03
N GLU A 336 -22.21 -7.53 -23.67
CA GLU A 336 -23.14 -8.18 -24.59
C GLU A 336 -23.63 -7.24 -25.71
N ILE A 337 -23.86 -5.97 -25.39
CA ILE A 337 -24.28 -4.96 -26.36
C ILE A 337 -23.10 -4.23 -27.02
N GLY A 338 -21.88 -4.38 -26.50
CA GLY A 338 -20.69 -3.67 -26.97
C GLY A 338 -20.72 -2.16 -26.73
N ASN A 339 -21.40 -1.71 -25.68
CA ASN A 339 -21.60 -0.30 -25.32
C ASN A 339 -21.29 -0.13 -23.82
N ASP A 340 -20.56 0.92 -23.47
CA ASP A 340 -20.07 1.21 -22.13
C ASP A 340 -21.07 1.97 -21.24
N LEU A 341 -22.13 2.56 -21.82
CA LEU A 341 -23.13 3.36 -21.10
C LEU A 341 -23.75 2.67 -19.87
N PRO A 342 -24.17 1.38 -19.89
CA PRO A 342 -24.80 0.75 -18.73
C PRO A 342 -23.85 0.62 -17.54
N LEU A 343 -22.56 0.37 -17.80
CA LEU A 343 -21.56 0.29 -16.74
C LEU A 343 -21.14 1.67 -16.26
N LEU A 344 -20.75 2.55 -17.19
CA LEU A 344 -20.14 3.83 -16.85
C LEU A 344 -21.19 4.84 -16.37
N SER A 345 -22.23 5.08 -17.15
CA SER A 345 -23.20 6.15 -16.88
C SER A 345 -24.27 5.75 -15.88
N GLU A 346 -24.82 4.54 -15.98
CA GLU A 346 -25.97 4.12 -15.16
C GLU A 346 -25.57 3.61 -13.77
N VAL A 347 -24.38 3.02 -13.63
CA VAL A 347 -23.94 2.40 -12.36
C VAL A 347 -22.78 3.16 -11.71
N LEU A 348 -21.79 3.61 -12.47
CA LEU A 348 -20.55 4.16 -11.90
C LEU A 348 -20.54 5.69 -11.78
N ASP A 349 -21.12 6.45 -12.71
CA ASP A 349 -21.01 7.92 -12.74
C ASP A 349 -21.56 8.58 -11.48
N GLY A 350 -22.77 8.17 -11.06
CA GLY A 350 -23.37 8.62 -9.81
C GLY A 350 -22.52 8.28 -8.59
N GLU A 351 -22.01 7.03 -8.52
CA GLU A 351 -21.18 6.57 -7.42
C GLU A 351 -19.87 7.36 -7.35
N LEU A 352 -19.14 7.53 -8.45
CA LEU A 352 -17.87 8.25 -8.45
C LEU A 352 -18.05 9.73 -8.14
N CYS A 353 -19.13 10.37 -8.63
CA CYS A 353 -19.46 11.73 -8.24
C CYS A 353 -19.70 11.84 -6.72
N HIS A 354 -20.41 10.87 -6.15
CA HIS A 354 -20.65 10.80 -4.70
C HIS A 354 -19.33 10.61 -3.92
N LEU A 355 -18.49 9.66 -4.31
CA LEU A 355 -17.20 9.40 -3.69
C LEU A 355 -16.30 10.65 -3.72
N LYS A 356 -16.23 11.34 -4.85
CA LYS A 356 -15.44 12.59 -5.00
C LYS A 356 -15.95 13.71 -4.10
N GLN A 357 -17.24 13.74 -3.79
CA GLN A 357 -17.83 14.75 -2.92
C GLN A 357 -17.50 14.53 -1.44
N TYR A 358 -17.35 13.28 -1.01
CA TYR A 358 -17.28 12.94 0.41
C TYR A 358 -15.98 12.28 0.86
N LEU A 359 -15.05 11.93 -0.03
CA LEU A 359 -13.74 11.37 0.34
C LEU A 359 -12.61 12.37 0.16
N ASP A 360 -11.64 12.33 1.09
CA ASP A 360 -10.36 13.01 0.89
C ASP A 360 -9.55 12.32 -0.23
N LYS A 361 -8.54 13.02 -0.78
CA LYS A 361 -7.75 12.52 -1.92
C LYS A 361 -7.15 11.13 -1.66
N ALA A 362 -6.61 10.88 -0.46
CA ALA A 362 -5.97 9.61 -0.13
C ALA A 362 -6.97 8.47 -0.04
N SER A 363 -8.11 8.70 0.63
CA SER A 363 -9.18 7.71 0.76
C SER A 363 -9.85 7.43 -0.58
N LEU A 364 -10.06 8.47 -1.40
CA LEU A 364 -10.59 8.35 -2.76
C LEU A 364 -9.72 7.44 -3.63
N GLN A 365 -8.39 7.65 -3.65
CA GLN A 365 -7.47 6.78 -4.41
C GLN A 365 -7.60 5.31 -4.00
N ARG A 366 -7.65 5.05 -2.69
CA ARG A 366 -7.74 3.69 -2.14
C ARG A 366 -9.06 3.01 -2.52
N VAL A 367 -10.18 3.72 -2.38
CA VAL A 367 -11.51 3.20 -2.74
C VAL A 367 -11.59 2.94 -4.25
N LEU A 368 -11.19 3.91 -5.08
CA LEU A 368 -11.20 3.75 -6.53
C LEU A 368 -10.32 2.59 -7.00
N PHE A 369 -9.16 2.38 -6.36
CA PHE A 369 -8.28 1.26 -6.68
C PHE A 369 -8.94 -0.10 -6.40
N GLU A 370 -9.61 -0.27 -5.27
CA GLU A 370 -10.30 -1.53 -4.96
C GLU A 370 -11.52 -1.77 -5.86
N ILE A 371 -12.26 -0.73 -6.24
CA ILE A 371 -13.34 -0.83 -7.23
C ILE A 371 -12.76 -1.25 -8.59
N TRP A 372 -11.68 -0.60 -9.05
CA TRP A 372 -11.00 -0.91 -10.31
C TRP A 372 -10.50 -2.37 -10.33
N LYS A 373 -9.85 -2.81 -9.25
CA LYS A 373 -9.39 -4.19 -9.11
C LYS A 373 -10.55 -5.20 -9.19
N CYS A 374 -11.68 -4.90 -8.54
CA CYS A 374 -12.89 -5.71 -8.63
C CYS A 374 -13.40 -5.80 -10.08
N LEU A 375 -13.44 -4.68 -10.79
CA LEU A 375 -13.84 -4.65 -12.21
C LEU A 375 -12.92 -5.48 -13.10
N VAL A 376 -11.60 -5.35 -12.96
CA VAL A 376 -10.63 -6.15 -13.72
C VAL A 376 -10.86 -7.65 -13.49
N LEU A 377 -11.10 -8.07 -12.24
CA LEU A 377 -11.43 -9.46 -11.92
C LEU A 377 -12.74 -9.91 -12.59
N ILE A 378 -13.78 -9.08 -12.59
CA ILE A 378 -15.05 -9.39 -13.27
C ILE A 378 -14.83 -9.56 -14.77
N PHE A 379 -14.05 -8.69 -15.42
CA PHE A 379 -13.72 -8.84 -16.84
C PHE A 379 -12.93 -10.13 -17.10
N GLN A 380 -11.95 -10.47 -16.26
CA GLN A 380 -11.21 -11.73 -16.38
C GLN A 380 -12.13 -12.96 -16.26
N GLU A 381 -13.00 -12.99 -15.24
CA GLU A 381 -13.99 -14.04 -15.03
C GLU A 381 -14.92 -14.17 -16.26
N LEU A 382 -15.39 -13.05 -16.80
CA LEU A 382 -16.24 -12.99 -17.99
C LEU A 382 -15.54 -13.57 -19.23
N VAL A 383 -14.34 -13.07 -19.54
CA VAL A 383 -13.57 -13.49 -20.71
C VAL A 383 -13.24 -14.98 -20.64
N ASN A 384 -12.78 -15.46 -19.49
CA ASN A 384 -12.47 -16.88 -19.29
C ASN A 384 -13.71 -17.77 -19.46
N SER A 385 -14.88 -17.33 -18.99
CA SER A 385 -16.12 -18.09 -19.12
C SER A 385 -16.67 -18.17 -20.56
N LYS A 386 -16.30 -17.22 -21.43
CA LYS A 386 -16.84 -17.07 -22.79
C LYS A 386 -15.84 -17.37 -23.91
N CYS A 387 -14.54 -17.54 -23.61
CA CYS A 387 -13.46 -17.67 -24.59
C CYS A 387 -13.71 -18.72 -25.68
N GLU A 388 -14.29 -19.86 -25.35
CA GLU A 388 -14.56 -20.95 -26.32
C GLU A 388 -15.88 -20.80 -27.09
N LYS A 389 -16.77 -19.90 -26.68
CA LYS A 389 -18.17 -19.87 -27.11
C LYS A 389 -18.54 -18.67 -27.98
N GLN A 390 -17.69 -17.65 -28.00
CA GLN A 390 -18.00 -16.36 -28.63
C GLN A 390 -17.09 -16.05 -29.81
N LYS A 391 -17.56 -15.15 -30.67
CA LYS A 391 -16.83 -14.71 -31.87
C LYS A 391 -15.91 -13.51 -31.55
N PRO A 392 -14.90 -13.23 -32.41
CA PRO A 392 -13.99 -12.10 -32.22
C PRO A 392 -14.69 -10.74 -32.05
N GLU A 393 -15.84 -10.52 -32.69
CA GLU A 393 -16.59 -9.26 -32.58
C GLU A 393 -17.09 -8.98 -31.16
N TYR A 394 -17.47 -10.04 -30.43
CA TYR A 394 -17.84 -9.92 -29.02
C TYR A 394 -16.65 -9.46 -28.18
N PHE A 395 -15.48 -10.09 -28.35
CA PHE A 395 -14.27 -9.71 -27.63
C PHE A 395 -13.75 -8.33 -28.00
N ASN A 396 -14.01 -7.86 -29.24
CA ASN A 396 -13.77 -6.47 -29.61
C ASN A 396 -14.68 -5.52 -28.83
N GLY A 397 -15.95 -5.88 -28.61
CA GLY A 397 -16.87 -5.15 -27.72
C GLY A 397 -16.35 -5.10 -26.28
N VAL A 398 -15.96 -6.26 -25.72
CA VAL A 398 -15.37 -6.34 -24.37
C VAL A 398 -14.11 -5.48 -24.25
N TYR A 399 -13.21 -5.52 -25.24
CA TYR A 399 -11.99 -4.71 -25.27
C TYR A 399 -12.32 -3.21 -25.21
N LYS A 400 -13.31 -2.75 -26.00
CA LYS A 400 -13.74 -1.34 -25.99
C LYS A 400 -14.30 -0.92 -24.63
N VAL A 401 -15.19 -1.73 -24.05
CA VAL A 401 -15.77 -1.44 -22.73
C VAL A 401 -14.68 -1.39 -21.66
N LEU A 402 -13.73 -2.32 -21.67
CA LEU A 402 -12.59 -2.32 -20.75
C LEU A 402 -11.71 -1.06 -20.90
N GLU A 403 -11.42 -0.65 -22.15
CA GLU A 403 -10.62 0.55 -22.44
C GLU A 403 -11.34 1.84 -22.01
N SER A 404 -12.63 1.97 -22.31
CA SER A 404 -13.47 3.07 -21.82
C SER A 404 -13.51 3.11 -20.29
N THR A 405 -13.63 1.95 -19.64
CA THR A 405 -13.63 1.86 -18.16
C THR A 405 -12.31 2.33 -17.58
N TRP A 406 -11.17 1.97 -18.20
CA TRP A 406 -9.86 2.46 -17.77
C TRP A 406 -9.79 3.99 -17.85
N HIS A 407 -10.18 4.58 -18.98
CA HIS A 407 -10.19 6.03 -19.17
C HIS A 407 -11.13 6.76 -18.19
N PHE A 408 -12.27 6.15 -17.88
CA PHE A 408 -13.23 6.68 -16.92
C PHE A 408 -12.65 6.75 -15.49
N PHE A 409 -11.91 5.73 -15.06
CA PHE A 409 -11.21 5.76 -13.76
C PHE A 409 -9.97 6.63 -13.76
N THR A 410 -9.33 6.86 -14.91
CA THR A 410 -8.05 7.59 -15.05
C THR A 410 -8.17 8.86 -15.90
N PRO A 411 -9.05 9.81 -15.51
CA PRO A 411 -9.24 11.03 -16.28
C PRO A 411 -7.97 11.88 -16.30
N LEU A 412 -7.77 12.61 -17.41
CA LEU A 412 -6.57 13.44 -17.66
C LEU A 412 -6.37 14.57 -16.65
N ASP A 413 -7.44 14.97 -15.95
CA ASP A 413 -7.42 16.03 -14.93
C ASP A 413 -6.90 15.55 -13.56
N LEU A 414 -6.49 14.27 -13.45
CA LEU A 414 -6.01 13.63 -12.22
C LEU A 414 -7.04 13.66 -11.08
N SER A 415 -8.33 13.80 -11.41
CA SER A 415 -9.43 13.77 -10.43
C SER A 415 -9.89 12.36 -10.06
N GLY A 416 -9.44 11.34 -10.81
CA GLY A 416 -9.71 9.93 -10.57
C GLY A 416 -8.49 9.17 -10.06
N LEU A 417 -8.47 7.86 -10.29
CA LEU A 417 -7.37 6.97 -9.91
C LEU A 417 -6.10 7.33 -10.67
N ASP A 418 -4.95 7.27 -9.99
CA ASP A 418 -3.64 7.43 -10.62
C ASP A 418 -3.46 6.38 -11.75
N PRO A 419 -3.19 6.80 -13.00
CA PRO A 419 -2.95 5.88 -14.11
C PRO A 419 -1.86 4.84 -13.84
N GLN A 420 -0.84 5.18 -13.07
CA GLN A 420 0.25 4.25 -12.72
C GLN A 420 -0.22 3.17 -11.75
N LEU A 421 -1.09 3.54 -10.80
CA LEU A 421 -1.71 2.57 -9.89
C LEU A 421 -2.74 1.69 -10.61
N ALA A 422 -3.48 2.26 -11.56
CA ALA A 422 -4.47 1.54 -12.35
C ALA A 422 -3.85 0.50 -13.30
N TYR A 423 -2.63 0.74 -13.81
CA TYR A 423 -1.93 -0.18 -14.71
C TYR A 423 -1.31 -1.37 -13.96
N THR A 424 -2.16 -2.29 -13.52
CA THR A 424 -1.74 -3.50 -12.81
C THR A 424 -1.30 -4.60 -13.78
N SER A 425 -0.51 -5.56 -13.27
CA SER A 425 -0.15 -6.77 -14.05
C SER A 425 -1.38 -7.53 -14.53
N ASP A 426 -2.42 -7.63 -13.70
CA ASP A 426 -3.66 -8.33 -14.02
C ASP A 426 -4.42 -7.65 -15.17
N TYR A 427 -4.42 -6.31 -15.20
CA TYR A 427 -4.99 -5.53 -16.28
C TYR A 427 -4.19 -5.71 -17.58
N ASP A 428 -2.85 -5.64 -17.52
CA ASP A 428 -1.99 -5.80 -18.70
C ASP A 428 -2.15 -7.19 -19.33
N ILE A 429 -2.16 -8.24 -18.50
CA ILE A 429 -2.39 -9.63 -18.95
C ILE A 429 -3.78 -9.74 -19.62
N LEU A 430 -4.83 -9.21 -18.98
CA LEU A 430 -6.18 -9.23 -19.54
C LEU A 430 -6.27 -8.47 -20.86
N LYS A 431 -5.68 -7.28 -20.93
CA LYS A 431 -5.69 -6.42 -22.13
C LYS A 431 -5.00 -7.11 -23.30
N ASN A 432 -3.84 -7.73 -23.05
CA ASN A 432 -3.10 -8.48 -24.05
C ASN A 432 -3.86 -9.74 -24.50
N TYR A 433 -4.50 -10.46 -23.57
CA TYR A 433 -5.31 -11.62 -23.89
C TYR A 433 -6.54 -11.26 -24.74
N LEU A 434 -7.26 -10.19 -24.40
CA LEU A 434 -8.35 -9.66 -25.21
C LEU A 434 -7.89 -9.16 -26.59
N ALA A 435 -6.68 -8.60 -26.67
CA ALA A 435 -6.09 -8.19 -27.95
C ALA A 435 -5.86 -9.38 -28.89
N ASP A 436 -5.64 -10.59 -28.35
CA ASP A 436 -5.58 -11.83 -29.12
C ASP A 436 -6.96 -12.35 -29.48
N LEU A 437 -7.89 -12.39 -28.53
CA LEU A 437 -9.25 -12.93 -28.75
C LEU A 437 -10.09 -12.11 -29.75
N LYS A 438 -9.80 -10.82 -29.91
CA LYS A 438 -10.48 -9.95 -30.88
C LYS A 438 -9.97 -10.09 -32.31
N LEU A 439 -8.87 -10.83 -32.53
CA LEU A 439 -8.34 -11.07 -33.88
C LEU A 439 -9.14 -12.17 -34.58
N GLU A 440 -9.39 -11.98 -35.87
CA GLU A 440 -9.91 -13.04 -36.71
C GLU A 440 -8.88 -14.16 -36.88
N THR A 441 -9.34 -15.39 -37.13
CA THR A 441 -8.49 -16.58 -37.34
C THR A 441 -7.30 -16.35 -38.29
N PRO A 442 -7.44 -15.67 -39.45
CA PRO A 442 -6.32 -15.42 -40.34
C PRO A 442 -5.24 -14.55 -39.67
N HIS A 443 -5.64 -13.52 -38.94
CA HIS A 443 -4.70 -12.64 -38.24
C HIS A 443 -3.96 -13.38 -37.12
N LEU A 444 -4.64 -14.30 -36.41
CA LEU A 444 -4.01 -15.18 -35.42
C LEU A 444 -2.98 -16.13 -36.06
N ILE A 445 -3.32 -16.71 -37.21
CA ILE A 445 -2.40 -17.56 -37.98
C ILE A 445 -1.16 -16.76 -38.40
N ALA A 446 -1.35 -15.54 -38.92
CA ALA A 446 -0.23 -14.67 -39.29
C ALA A 446 0.65 -14.32 -38.08
N LYS A 447 0.03 -13.99 -36.94
CA LYS A 447 0.74 -13.69 -35.68
C LYS A 447 1.55 -14.91 -35.19
N TYR A 448 0.99 -16.11 -35.26
CA TYR A 448 1.70 -17.35 -34.95
C TYR A 448 2.93 -17.54 -35.82
N TYR A 449 2.77 -17.45 -37.15
CA TYR A 449 3.89 -17.63 -38.07
C TYR A 449 4.92 -16.50 -37.97
N ARG A 450 4.53 -15.29 -37.57
CA ARG A 450 5.47 -14.20 -37.26
C ARG A 450 6.32 -14.53 -36.03
N LYS A 451 5.70 -14.97 -34.94
CA LYS A 451 6.44 -15.48 -33.76
C LYS A 451 7.37 -16.64 -34.13
N ARG A 452 6.91 -17.53 -35.01
CA ARG A 452 7.70 -18.65 -35.53
C ARG A 452 8.93 -18.20 -36.31
N TYR A 453 8.80 -17.16 -37.13
CA TYR A 453 9.93 -16.53 -37.81
C TYR A 453 10.93 -15.97 -36.82
N ASP A 454 10.48 -15.23 -35.81
CA ASP A 454 11.36 -14.64 -34.79
C ASP A 454 12.12 -15.72 -34.00
N GLU A 455 11.47 -16.85 -33.70
CA GLU A 455 12.13 -18.02 -33.12
C GLU A 455 13.21 -18.61 -34.02
N GLN A 456 12.95 -18.70 -35.33
CA GLN A 456 13.90 -19.22 -36.32
C GLN A 456 15.14 -18.34 -36.48
N GLN A 457 15.05 -17.04 -36.18
CA GLN A 457 16.21 -16.14 -36.17
C GLN A 457 17.09 -16.31 -34.92
N ARG A 458 16.61 -16.97 -33.87
CA ARG A 458 17.41 -17.23 -32.65
C ARG A 458 18.39 -18.37 -32.90
N ARG A 459 19.66 -18.16 -32.52
CA ARG A 459 20.78 -19.10 -32.73
C ARG A 459 20.67 -20.41 -31.94
N ASP A 460 19.72 -20.49 -31.00
CA ASP A 460 19.55 -21.65 -30.11
C ASP A 460 18.60 -22.72 -30.68
N THR A 461 18.16 -22.58 -31.93
CA THR A 461 17.27 -23.56 -32.57
C THR A 461 18.06 -24.63 -33.33
N PHE A 462 17.76 -25.91 -33.06
CA PHE A 462 18.36 -27.01 -33.79
C PHE A 462 17.86 -27.00 -35.24
N SER A 463 18.79 -26.89 -36.19
CA SER A 463 18.49 -26.92 -37.62
C SER A 463 18.50 -28.36 -38.13
N VAL A 464 17.42 -28.73 -38.84
CA VAL A 464 17.29 -29.98 -39.58
C VAL A 464 17.96 -29.86 -40.95
N GLY A 465 18.21 -28.65 -41.45
CA GLY A 465 18.91 -28.38 -42.70
C GLY A 465 18.74 -26.92 -43.14
N ASP A 466 19.51 -26.48 -44.13
CA ASP A 466 19.33 -25.14 -44.70
C ASP A 466 18.59 -25.24 -46.03
N LEU A 467 17.53 -24.45 -46.18
CA LEU A 467 16.83 -24.26 -47.44
C LEU A 467 17.33 -22.97 -48.10
N ILE A 468 17.78 -23.09 -49.35
CA ILE A 468 18.22 -21.97 -50.17
C ILE A 468 17.10 -21.66 -51.15
N VAL A 469 16.51 -20.49 -51.00
CA VAL A 469 15.42 -20.00 -51.85
C VAL A 469 15.78 -18.67 -52.47
N HIS A 470 15.22 -18.39 -53.63
CA HIS A 470 15.36 -17.12 -54.31
C HIS A 470 13.97 -16.54 -54.52
N VAL A 471 13.68 -15.45 -53.80
CA VAL A 471 12.33 -14.90 -53.67
C VAL A 471 12.35 -13.40 -53.90
N PHE A 472 11.51 -12.91 -54.81
CA PHE A 472 11.37 -11.49 -55.10
C PHE A 472 9.99 -11.17 -55.68
N PHE A 473 9.53 -9.94 -55.50
CA PHE A 473 8.38 -9.41 -56.23
C PHE A 473 8.84 -8.81 -57.56
N THR A 474 8.05 -9.01 -58.61
CA THR A 474 8.25 -8.32 -59.90
C THR A 474 7.46 -7.01 -59.93
N ARG A 475 7.91 -6.06 -60.75
CA ARG A 475 7.11 -4.85 -61.04
C ARG A 475 5.78 -5.12 -61.77
N THR A 476 5.59 -6.32 -62.29
CA THR A 476 4.33 -6.77 -62.91
C THR A 476 3.39 -7.41 -61.88
N ASP A 477 3.55 -7.08 -60.60
CA ASP A 477 2.71 -7.53 -59.48
C ASP A 477 2.61 -9.07 -59.35
N LYS A 478 3.76 -9.74 -59.47
CA LYS A 478 3.89 -11.18 -59.19
C LYS A 478 4.95 -11.46 -58.15
N LEU A 479 4.72 -12.47 -57.32
CA LEU A 479 5.70 -13.04 -56.42
C LEU A 479 6.39 -14.21 -57.10
N HIS A 480 7.70 -14.10 -57.26
CA HIS A 480 8.56 -15.16 -57.79
C HIS A 480 9.18 -15.92 -56.64
N VAL A 481 9.00 -17.24 -56.61
CA VAL A 481 9.57 -18.13 -55.59
C VAL A 481 10.30 -19.28 -56.27
N GLU A 482 11.61 -19.26 -56.23
CA GLU A 482 12.48 -20.34 -56.70
C GLU A 482 13.03 -21.11 -55.50
N VAL A 483 12.80 -22.43 -55.47
CA VAL A 483 13.41 -23.32 -54.48
C VAL A 483 14.67 -23.87 -55.12
N VAL A 484 15.83 -23.34 -54.74
CA VAL A 484 17.12 -23.67 -55.37
C VAL A 484 17.58 -25.04 -54.91
N MET A 485 17.82 -25.20 -53.61
CA MET A 485 18.30 -26.45 -53.02
C MET A 485 18.07 -26.49 -51.51
N ALA A 486 18.15 -27.68 -50.93
CA ALA A 486 18.40 -27.84 -49.50
C ALA A 486 19.81 -28.40 -49.27
N ARG A 487 20.42 -28.13 -48.12
CA ARG A 487 21.73 -28.68 -47.73
C ARG A 487 21.77 -29.01 -46.25
N ASN A 488 22.78 -29.78 -45.84
CA ASN A 488 23.02 -30.17 -44.43
C ASN A 488 21.80 -30.83 -43.78
N ILE A 489 21.01 -31.58 -44.56
CA ILE A 489 19.82 -32.27 -44.03
C ILE A 489 20.29 -33.31 -43.01
N SER A 490 19.99 -33.08 -41.74
CA SER A 490 20.44 -33.95 -40.65
C SER A 490 19.57 -35.20 -40.57
N GLU A 491 20.21 -36.36 -40.40
CA GLU A 491 19.51 -37.65 -40.20
C GLU A 491 18.95 -37.81 -38.77
N SER A 492 19.06 -36.78 -37.94
CA SER A 492 18.90 -36.88 -36.49
C SER A 492 17.64 -36.18 -36.03
N GLY A 493 16.64 -36.99 -35.69
CA GLY A 493 15.41 -36.56 -35.03
C GLY A 493 14.27 -37.50 -35.39
N ASN A 494 13.62 -37.24 -36.52
CA ASN A 494 12.39 -37.95 -36.92
C ASN A 494 12.60 -39.04 -37.98
N VAL A 495 13.76 -39.11 -38.66
CA VAL A 495 14.06 -40.17 -39.64
C VAL A 495 14.24 -41.54 -38.97
N LYS A 496 14.54 -41.58 -37.67
CA LYS A 496 14.67 -42.84 -36.91
C LYS A 496 13.34 -43.59 -36.75
N SER A 497 12.19 -42.91 -36.75
CA SER A 497 10.87 -43.56 -36.70
C SER A 497 10.43 -44.23 -38.01
N PHE A 498 11.11 -43.93 -39.12
CA PHE A 498 10.80 -44.55 -40.42
C PHE A 498 11.78 -45.67 -40.79
N ARG A 499 12.70 -46.07 -39.88
CA ARG A 499 13.55 -47.25 -40.08
C ARG A 499 12.82 -48.51 -39.62
N ASN A 500 12.68 -49.46 -40.54
CA ASN A 500 12.25 -50.81 -40.23
C ASN A 500 13.34 -51.51 -39.37
N PRO A 501 13.05 -52.02 -38.15
CA PRO A 501 14.05 -52.67 -37.28
C PRO A 501 14.68 -53.94 -37.85
N LEU A 502 14.15 -54.46 -38.97
CA LEU A 502 14.50 -55.76 -39.55
C LEU A 502 15.55 -55.73 -40.66
N VAL A 503 16.07 -54.55 -41.04
CA VAL A 503 17.11 -54.46 -42.08
C VAL A 503 18.49 -54.36 -41.43
N GLY A 504 19.28 -55.42 -41.58
CA GLY A 504 20.63 -55.57 -41.03
C GLY A 504 21.60 -54.46 -41.46
N LYS A 505 22.67 -54.33 -40.66
CA LYS A 505 23.68 -53.26 -40.66
C LYS A 505 24.51 -53.07 -41.96
N ASP A 506 24.24 -53.82 -43.03
CA ASP A 506 25.10 -53.85 -44.24
C ASP A 506 24.43 -53.42 -45.56
N SER A 507 23.26 -52.78 -45.54
CA SER A 507 22.77 -52.06 -46.72
C SER A 507 23.11 -50.57 -46.59
N GLY A 508 23.97 -50.06 -47.48
CA GLY A 508 24.37 -48.64 -47.51
C GLY A 508 23.19 -47.69 -47.30
N LEU A 509 23.41 -46.68 -46.44
CA LEU A 509 22.44 -45.65 -46.04
C LEU A 509 21.54 -45.23 -47.22
N LYS A 510 20.28 -45.67 -47.24
CA LYS A 510 19.30 -45.14 -48.19
C LYS A 510 18.89 -43.76 -47.70
N GLN A 511 19.52 -42.74 -48.26
CA GLN A 511 19.15 -41.34 -48.06
C GLN A 511 17.68 -41.13 -48.45
N PRO A 512 16.92 -40.32 -47.69
CA PRO A 512 15.51 -40.10 -47.95
C PRO A 512 15.31 -39.37 -49.28
N ASP A 513 14.27 -39.76 -50.02
CA ASP A 513 13.78 -38.99 -51.15
C ASP A 513 13.05 -37.76 -50.58
N THR A 514 13.37 -36.56 -51.06
CA THR A 514 12.88 -35.31 -50.48
C THR A 514 12.20 -34.40 -51.49
N TYR A 515 11.29 -33.57 -51.01
CA TYR A 515 10.66 -32.49 -51.76
C TYR A 515 10.27 -31.36 -50.81
N VAL A 516 10.09 -30.16 -51.36
CA VAL A 516 9.68 -28.97 -50.62
C VAL A 516 8.27 -28.59 -51.02
N GLN A 517 7.41 -28.39 -50.03
CA GLN A 517 6.09 -27.83 -50.21
C GLN A 517 6.16 -26.32 -49.93
N VAL A 518 5.62 -25.51 -50.83
CA VAL A 518 5.54 -24.06 -50.70
C VAL A 518 4.08 -23.64 -50.63
N ARG A 519 3.74 -22.82 -49.64
CA ARG A 519 2.41 -22.24 -49.49
C ARG A 519 2.49 -20.85 -48.88
N LEU A 520 1.45 -20.06 -49.11
CA LEU A 520 1.26 -18.79 -48.43
C LEU A 520 0.35 -18.98 -47.22
N VAL A 521 0.65 -18.27 -46.15
CA VAL A 521 -0.13 -18.28 -44.90
C VAL A 521 -0.39 -16.85 -44.43
N PRO A 522 -1.60 -16.55 -43.93
CA PRO A 522 -2.78 -17.40 -43.78
C PRO A 522 -3.47 -17.74 -45.11
N GLN A 523 -4.08 -18.93 -45.22
CA GLN A 523 -4.71 -19.38 -46.46
C GLN A 523 -5.91 -18.53 -46.89
N ASP A 524 -6.56 -17.84 -45.96
CA ASP A 524 -7.73 -17.01 -46.25
C ASP A 524 -7.38 -15.72 -47.02
N TRP A 525 -6.13 -15.26 -46.94
CA TRP A 525 -5.67 -14.05 -47.65
C TRP A 525 -5.14 -14.33 -49.05
N PHE A 526 -4.93 -15.60 -49.39
CA PHE A 526 -4.26 -16.01 -50.62
C PHE A 526 -5.05 -17.12 -51.31
N PRO A 527 -4.84 -17.35 -52.62
CA PRO A 527 -5.39 -18.54 -53.26
C PRO A 527 -4.91 -19.80 -52.54
N ASN A 528 -5.82 -20.73 -52.21
CA ASN A 528 -5.50 -21.96 -51.47
C ASN A 528 -4.77 -23.00 -52.36
N VAL A 529 -3.60 -22.60 -52.86
CA VAL A 529 -2.76 -23.37 -53.77
C VAL A 529 -1.52 -23.81 -53.02
N VAL A 530 -1.25 -25.11 -53.09
CA VAL A 530 -0.05 -25.72 -52.52
C VAL A 530 0.86 -26.11 -53.66
N TYR A 531 2.04 -25.50 -53.71
CA TYR A 531 3.07 -25.81 -54.69
C TYR A 531 4.04 -26.85 -54.12
N LYS A 532 4.58 -27.72 -54.99
CA LYS A 532 5.52 -28.78 -54.61
C LYS A 532 6.63 -28.88 -55.65
N THR A 533 7.85 -29.03 -55.18
CA THR A 533 9.00 -29.41 -56.02
C THR A 533 8.86 -30.87 -56.47
N LYS A 534 9.61 -31.28 -57.49
CA LYS A 534 9.74 -32.71 -57.81
C LYS A 534 10.52 -33.40 -56.68
N ILE A 535 10.24 -34.69 -56.54
CA ILE A 535 10.92 -35.54 -55.57
C ILE A 535 12.34 -35.80 -56.08
N VAL A 536 13.34 -35.37 -55.31
CA VAL A 536 14.75 -35.65 -55.57
C VAL A 536 15.15 -36.88 -54.78
N LYS A 537 15.61 -37.91 -55.48
CA LYS A 537 15.93 -39.21 -54.88
C LYS A 537 17.34 -39.21 -54.29
N LYS A 538 17.47 -39.77 -53.08
CA LYS A 538 18.74 -40.09 -52.40
C LYS A 538 19.81 -38.98 -52.48
N ASN A 539 19.54 -37.80 -51.94
CA ASN A 539 20.50 -36.69 -51.94
C ASN A 539 20.48 -35.90 -50.62
N ILE A 540 21.64 -35.72 -49.98
CA ILE A 540 21.83 -34.89 -48.77
C ILE A 540 21.79 -33.38 -49.08
N SER A 541 22.04 -33.01 -50.33
CA SER A 541 21.95 -31.65 -50.84
C SER A 541 21.11 -31.61 -52.12
N PRO A 542 19.79 -31.89 -52.02
CA PRO A 542 18.92 -31.96 -53.18
C PRO A 542 18.82 -30.58 -53.84
N VAL A 543 19.15 -30.53 -55.13
CA VAL A 543 18.90 -29.36 -55.99
C VAL A 543 17.54 -29.56 -56.64
N TYR A 544 16.64 -28.63 -56.39
CA TYR A 544 15.25 -28.65 -56.85
C TYR A 544 15.13 -27.83 -58.14
N GLY A 545 15.49 -26.55 -58.06
CA GLY A 545 15.50 -25.62 -59.20
C GLY A 545 14.11 -25.34 -59.77
N GLU A 546 13.04 -25.66 -59.04
CA GLU A 546 11.68 -25.31 -59.44
C GLU A 546 11.32 -23.89 -59.04
N THR A 547 10.62 -23.24 -59.97
CA THR A 547 10.13 -21.88 -59.84
C THR A 547 8.61 -21.87 -59.81
N PHE A 548 8.04 -21.08 -58.89
CA PHE A 548 6.62 -20.84 -58.76
C PHE A 548 6.35 -19.35 -58.91
N GLU A 549 5.43 -18.99 -59.81
CA GLU A 549 4.93 -17.63 -59.94
C GLU A 549 3.54 -17.53 -59.31
N LEU A 550 3.38 -16.60 -58.37
CA LEU A 550 2.12 -16.34 -57.68
C LEU A 550 1.65 -14.93 -58.03
N ASN A 551 0.36 -14.78 -58.36
CA ASN A 551 -0.22 -13.49 -58.75
C ASN A 551 -0.58 -12.66 -57.50
N ILE A 552 0.44 -12.07 -56.86
CA ILE A 552 0.31 -11.24 -55.65
C ILE A 552 1.24 -10.05 -55.79
N SER A 553 0.70 -8.86 -55.52
CA SER A 553 1.47 -7.61 -55.49
C SER A 553 2.12 -7.40 -54.12
N ALA A 554 3.31 -6.81 -54.10
CA ALA A 554 3.94 -6.34 -52.87
C ALA A 554 3.09 -5.29 -52.11
N LYS A 555 2.12 -4.66 -52.77
CA LYS A 555 1.24 -3.65 -52.19
C LYS A 555 0.00 -4.24 -51.51
N ASP A 556 -0.31 -5.50 -51.78
CA ASP A 556 -1.51 -6.15 -51.26
C ASP A 556 -1.48 -6.20 -49.73
N HIS A 557 -2.64 -6.08 -49.09
CA HIS A 557 -2.73 -6.14 -47.63
C HIS A 557 -2.17 -7.47 -47.09
N GLY A 558 -2.48 -8.58 -47.75
CA GLY A 558 -1.93 -9.90 -47.44
C GLY A 558 -0.41 -9.94 -47.55
N ALA A 559 0.21 -9.22 -48.49
CA ALA A 559 1.66 -9.18 -48.64
C ALA A 559 2.38 -8.43 -47.51
N LYS A 560 1.69 -7.52 -46.79
CA LYS A 560 2.28 -6.78 -45.67
C LYS A 560 2.40 -7.60 -44.39
N VAL A 561 1.54 -8.61 -44.21
CA VAL A 561 1.39 -9.33 -42.94
C VAL A 561 1.54 -10.85 -43.13
N GLY A 562 1.32 -11.35 -44.34
CA GLY A 562 1.43 -12.77 -44.69
C GLY A 562 2.87 -13.25 -44.82
N LEU A 563 3.02 -14.57 -44.81
CA LEU A 563 4.30 -15.26 -44.85
C LEU A 563 4.30 -16.38 -45.90
N LEU A 564 5.46 -16.62 -46.49
CA LEU A 564 5.76 -17.86 -47.21
C LEU A 564 6.13 -18.93 -46.21
N HIS A 565 5.48 -20.09 -46.30
CA HIS A 565 5.76 -21.25 -45.49
C HIS A 565 6.27 -22.38 -46.38
N PHE A 566 7.52 -22.77 -46.13
CA PHE A 566 8.19 -23.90 -46.75
C PHE A 566 8.19 -25.10 -45.80
N VAL A 567 7.78 -26.27 -46.27
CA VAL A 567 7.85 -27.52 -45.51
C VAL A 567 8.72 -28.51 -46.27
N LEU A 568 9.85 -28.89 -45.66
CA LEU A 568 10.73 -29.92 -46.18
C LEU A 568 10.18 -31.30 -45.79
N LYS A 569 9.85 -32.12 -46.79
CA LYS A 569 9.24 -33.44 -46.61
C LYS A 569 10.11 -34.55 -47.18
N THR A 570 9.97 -35.74 -46.61
CA THR A 570 10.44 -36.98 -47.21
C THR A 570 9.28 -37.76 -47.81
N SER A 571 9.47 -38.32 -49.00
CA SER A 571 8.50 -39.21 -49.61
C SER A 571 9.00 -40.65 -49.55
N GLN A 572 8.15 -41.57 -49.09
CA GLN A 572 8.44 -42.99 -49.05
C GLN A 572 7.27 -43.76 -49.66
N ILE A 573 7.59 -44.79 -50.45
CA ILE A 573 6.61 -45.55 -51.23
C ILE A 573 5.62 -46.35 -50.33
N LEU A 574 6.03 -46.68 -49.10
CA LEU A 574 5.30 -47.61 -48.20
C LEU A 574 4.76 -46.97 -46.91
N HIS A 575 5.32 -45.84 -46.49
CA HIS A 575 4.88 -45.07 -45.32
C HIS A 575 4.65 -43.65 -45.80
N GLY A 576 3.47 -43.08 -45.56
CA GLY A 576 3.12 -41.75 -46.06
C GLY A 576 4.18 -40.68 -45.78
N ASP A 577 4.16 -39.60 -46.56
CA ASP A 577 5.19 -38.57 -46.52
C ASP A 577 5.43 -38.01 -45.10
N GLY A 578 6.69 -37.98 -44.68
CA GLY A 578 7.11 -37.46 -43.37
C GLY A 578 7.55 -36.00 -43.45
N ILE A 579 7.26 -35.21 -42.41
CA ILE A 579 7.77 -33.82 -42.28
C ILE A 579 9.15 -33.86 -41.62
N LEU A 580 10.17 -33.35 -42.32
CA LEU A 580 11.52 -33.20 -41.79
C LEU A 580 11.65 -31.90 -40.99
N GLY A 581 11.06 -30.82 -41.49
CA GLY A 581 10.97 -29.55 -40.79
C GLY A 581 10.29 -28.48 -41.64
N GLU A 582 10.17 -27.28 -41.09
CA GLU A 582 9.55 -26.14 -41.72
C GLU A 582 10.41 -24.88 -41.59
N VAL A 583 10.19 -23.93 -42.49
CA VAL A 583 10.74 -22.58 -42.38
C VAL A 583 9.76 -21.56 -42.95
N VAL A 584 9.71 -20.39 -42.32
CA VAL A 584 8.85 -19.28 -42.76
C VAL A 584 9.67 -18.08 -43.18
N LEU A 585 9.17 -17.35 -44.16
CA LEU A 585 9.75 -16.12 -44.67
C LEU A 585 8.65 -15.04 -44.77
N PRO A 586 8.74 -13.95 -44.00
CA PRO A 586 7.77 -12.86 -44.10
C PRO A 586 7.83 -12.13 -45.44
N LEU A 587 6.67 -11.87 -46.04
CA LEU A 587 6.59 -11.23 -47.36
C LEU A 587 7.01 -9.76 -47.33
N ASP A 588 6.86 -9.07 -46.20
CA ASP A 588 7.30 -7.68 -46.00
C ASP A 588 8.82 -7.51 -46.06
N THR A 589 9.58 -8.60 -45.92
CA THR A 589 11.05 -8.61 -46.08
C THR A 589 11.50 -8.86 -47.51
N VAL A 590 10.59 -9.22 -48.42
CA VAL A 590 10.88 -9.56 -49.81
C VAL A 590 10.95 -8.29 -50.66
N ILE A 591 12.04 -8.13 -51.41
CA ILE A 591 12.28 -6.97 -52.27
C ILE A 591 11.50 -7.03 -53.58
N CYS A 592 11.17 -5.87 -54.14
CA CYS A 592 10.57 -5.72 -55.46
C CYS A 592 11.63 -5.29 -56.49
N VAL A 593 11.75 -6.03 -57.59
CA VAL A 593 12.79 -5.85 -58.62
C VAL A 593 12.23 -5.91 -60.04
N ASP A 594 12.96 -5.32 -60.99
CA ASP A 594 12.71 -5.50 -62.43
C ASP A 594 13.22 -6.87 -62.90
N LEU A 595 12.66 -7.40 -64.00
CA LEU A 595 13.12 -8.67 -64.62
C LEU A 595 14.63 -8.65 -64.96
N ALA A 596 15.19 -7.49 -65.30
CA ALA A 596 16.64 -7.30 -65.51
C ALA A 596 17.45 -7.23 -64.20
N GLY A 597 16.79 -6.94 -63.07
CA GLY A 597 17.36 -6.91 -61.72
C GLY A 597 17.25 -8.24 -60.98
N ALA A 598 16.41 -9.17 -61.45
CA ALA A 598 16.22 -10.50 -60.87
C ALA A 598 17.49 -11.37 -60.87
N ALA A 599 18.46 -11.10 -61.75
CA ALA A 599 19.77 -11.78 -61.74
C ALA A 599 20.74 -11.23 -60.69
N LYS A 600 20.40 -10.08 -60.07
CA LYS A 600 21.23 -9.40 -59.06
C LYS A 600 20.72 -9.61 -57.62
N THR A 601 19.58 -10.27 -57.46
CA THR A 601 19.01 -10.57 -56.15
C THR A 601 19.72 -11.75 -55.52
N SER A 602 20.04 -11.64 -54.23
CA SER A 602 20.74 -12.67 -53.47
C SER A 602 19.80 -13.77 -53.02
N ASN A 603 20.30 -15.00 -52.95
CA ASN A 603 19.59 -16.12 -52.35
C ASN A 603 19.35 -15.88 -50.86
N SER A 604 18.17 -16.25 -50.38
CA SER A 604 17.82 -16.32 -48.97
C SER A 604 18.21 -17.67 -48.40
N TYR A 605 18.97 -17.66 -47.31
CA TYR A 605 19.42 -18.84 -46.59
C TYR A 605 18.53 -19.02 -45.36
N LEU A 606 17.68 -20.04 -45.39
CA LEU A 606 16.62 -20.25 -44.41
C LEU A 606 16.90 -21.54 -43.61
N SER A 607 17.10 -21.40 -42.30
CA SER A 607 17.32 -22.55 -41.41
C SER A 607 16.00 -23.28 -41.14
N VAL A 608 15.91 -24.55 -41.53
CA VAL A 608 14.74 -25.40 -41.37
C VAL A 608 14.77 -26.03 -39.99
N ASN A 609 13.69 -25.91 -39.22
CA ASN A 609 13.59 -26.53 -37.90
C ASN A 609 12.17 -27.07 -37.65
N THR A 610 12.00 -27.85 -36.58
CA THR A 610 10.68 -28.29 -36.12
C THR A 610 10.16 -27.35 -35.03
N PRO A 611 8.84 -27.17 -34.90
CA PRO A 611 8.26 -26.49 -33.74
C PRO A 611 8.79 -27.14 -32.46
N LYS A 612 9.21 -26.34 -31.48
CA LYS A 612 9.46 -26.88 -30.15
C LYS A 612 8.10 -27.33 -29.61
N HIS A 613 7.99 -28.58 -29.16
CA HIS A 613 6.88 -28.93 -28.28
C HIS A 613 7.11 -28.12 -27.00
N GLU A 614 6.30 -27.08 -26.79
CA GLU A 614 6.13 -26.53 -25.45
C GLU A 614 5.44 -27.65 -24.63
N SER A 615 6.26 -28.32 -23.82
CA SER A 615 5.84 -29.32 -22.83
C SER A 615 5.29 -28.65 -21.59
#